data_AF-A1T2U5-F1
#
_entry.id   AF-A1T2U5-F1
#
_cell.length_a   1.000
_cell.length_b   1.000
_cell.length_c   1.000
_cell.angle_alpha   90.00
_cell.angle_beta   90.00
_cell.angle_gamma   90.00
#
_symmetry.space_group_name_H-M   'P 1'
#
loop_
_entity.id
_entity.type
_entity.pdbx_description
1 polymer ?
#
loop_
_entity_poly.entity_id
_entity_poly.type
_entity_poly.pdbx_seq_one_letter_code
_entity_poly.pdbx_strand_id
1 'polypeptide(L)'
;MGGVPVAGQEKPSLAFEVIDPGGRPMLFIARVGSKARGRLQVADKAGRHLGQLRQVSSYWRQLFRTSRVTMQIESGAHVFATTDVSIDPHQRDVPVNEPIRDNAGGTLGTVERQWRATETMNDYFDYRLNCVRITSDPLPRLLLVAVFAHYLYDRLAVGGPVGALGKAISRPTWET
;
A
#
# COMPACT_ATOMS: atom_id res chain seq x y z
N MET A 1 29.66 -0.36 -1.81
CA MET A 1 29.81 1.07 -2.14
C MET A 1 28.60 1.80 -1.59
N GLY A 2 28.78 2.59 -0.53
CA GLY A 2 27.71 3.31 0.16
C GLY A 2 27.43 4.66 -0.51
N GLY A 3 26.19 4.86 -0.95
CA GLY A 3 25.73 6.15 -1.45
C GLY A 3 25.57 7.16 -0.32
N VAL A 4 26.01 8.40 -0.57
CA VAL A 4 25.89 9.56 0.31
C VAL A 4 24.41 9.79 0.66
N PRO A 5 24.04 9.95 1.94
CA PRO A 5 22.66 10.27 2.31
C PRO A 5 22.36 11.73 1.93
N VAL A 6 21.36 11.93 1.06
CA VAL A 6 20.82 13.25 0.77
C VAL A 6 20.01 13.70 2.00
N ALA A 7 20.41 14.83 2.59
CA ALA A 7 19.72 15.43 3.72
C ALA A 7 18.23 15.65 3.38
N GLY A 8 17.34 15.02 4.16
CA GLY A 8 15.89 15.07 3.96
C GLY A 8 15.23 13.72 3.64
N GLN A 9 15.98 12.65 3.39
CA GLN A 9 15.40 11.31 3.23
C GLN A 9 15.00 10.73 4.58
N GLU A 10 13.69 10.70 4.86
CA GLU A 10 13.15 9.86 5.93
C GLU A 10 13.62 8.41 5.72
N LYS A 11 14.15 7.79 6.78
CA LYS A 11 14.65 6.41 6.70
C LYS A 11 13.47 5.47 6.40
N PRO A 12 13.58 4.58 5.40
CA PRO A 12 12.51 3.62 5.12
C PRO A 12 12.34 2.69 6.32
N SER A 13 11.08 2.57 6.76
CA SER A 13 10.69 1.61 7.80
C SER A 13 10.60 0.19 7.25
N LEU A 14 10.21 0.04 5.98
CA LEU A 14 10.15 -1.22 5.25
C LEU A 14 10.50 -0.95 3.78
N ALA A 15 11.15 -1.91 3.12
CA ALA A 15 11.47 -1.85 1.70
C ALA A 15 11.13 -3.20 1.04
N PHE A 16 10.61 -3.13 -0.18
CA PHE A 16 10.11 -4.27 -0.93
C PHE A 16 10.56 -4.17 -2.39
N GLU A 17 10.90 -5.31 -2.95
CA GLU A 17 11.08 -5.50 -4.37
C GLU A 17 9.86 -6.21 -4.93
N VAL A 18 9.29 -5.68 -6.00
CA VAL A 18 8.19 -6.30 -6.73
C VAL A 18 8.74 -6.91 -8.00
N ILE A 19 8.59 -8.23 -8.10
CA ILE A 19 9.11 -9.06 -9.18
C ILE A 19 7.95 -9.38 -10.13
N ASP A 20 8.20 -9.32 -11.43
CA ASP A 20 7.24 -9.73 -12.46
C ASP A 20 7.08 -11.27 -12.50
N PRO A 21 6.07 -11.81 -13.21
CA PRO A 21 5.90 -13.26 -13.35
C PRO A 21 7.08 -13.99 -14.00
N GLY A 22 7.97 -13.27 -14.70
CA GLY A 22 9.19 -13.80 -15.29
C GLY A 22 10.40 -13.77 -14.36
N GLY A 23 10.24 -13.37 -13.10
CA GLY A 23 11.31 -13.32 -12.11
C GLY A 23 12.18 -12.06 -12.19
N ARG A 24 11.78 -11.02 -12.93
CA ARG A 24 12.58 -9.79 -13.09
C ARG A 24 12.09 -8.66 -12.19
N PRO A 25 13.00 -7.81 -11.66
CA PRO A 25 12.60 -6.64 -10.89
C PRO A 25 11.78 -5.68 -11.74
N MET A 26 10.57 -5.35 -11.27
CA MET A 26 9.66 -4.43 -11.95
C MET A 26 9.68 -3.05 -11.29
N LEU A 27 9.57 -3.00 -9.96
CA LEU A 27 9.56 -1.77 -9.18
C LEU A 27 9.99 -2.03 -7.73
N PHE A 28 10.42 -0.96 -7.05
CA PHE A 28 10.76 -0.97 -5.63
C PHE A 28 9.76 -0.10 -4.86
N ILE A 29 9.30 -0.60 -3.71
CA ILE A 29 8.38 0.10 -2.82
C ILE A 29 9.05 0.30 -1.47
N ALA A 30 9.05 1.54 -0.98
CA ALA A 30 9.55 1.86 0.36
C ALA A 30 8.45 2.51 1.20
N ARG A 31 8.20 1.96 2.39
CA ARG A 31 7.32 2.58 3.37
C ARG A 31 8.12 3.58 4.20
N VAL A 32 7.69 4.83 4.16
CA VAL A 32 8.34 5.96 4.81
C VAL A 32 7.31 6.77 5.61
N GLY A 33 7.79 7.56 6.56
CA GLY A 33 6.96 8.40 7.41
C GLY A 33 6.38 7.67 8.63
N SER A 34 5.73 8.46 9.49
CA SER A 34 5.10 7.99 10.74
C SER A 34 3.69 7.44 10.50
N LYS A 35 3.07 6.82 11.52
CA LYS A 35 1.73 6.19 11.42
C LYS A 35 0.63 7.09 10.82
N ALA A 36 0.66 8.39 11.11
CA ALA A 36 -0.37 9.34 10.66
C ALA A 36 0.01 10.07 9.36
N ARG A 37 1.25 9.89 8.87
CA ARG A 37 1.78 10.52 7.66
C ARG A 37 2.52 9.51 6.80
N GLY A 38 2.03 8.27 6.80
CA GLY A 38 2.65 7.17 6.09
C GLY A 38 2.58 7.38 4.59
N ARG A 39 3.64 6.97 3.90
CA ARG A 39 3.67 6.95 2.44
C ARG A 39 4.40 5.71 1.93
N LEU A 40 3.96 5.23 0.78
CA LEU A 40 4.65 4.22 0.00
C LEU A 40 5.29 4.92 -1.19
N GLN A 41 6.61 5.11 -1.14
CA GLN A 41 7.37 5.65 -2.27
C GLN A 41 7.64 4.53 -3.27
N VAL A 42 7.57 4.87 -4.56
CA VAL A 42 7.69 3.92 -5.66
C VAL A 42 8.83 4.36 -6.57
N ALA A 43 9.73 3.43 -6.86
CA ALA A 43 10.80 3.61 -7.84
C ALA A 43 10.73 2.55 -8.93
N ASP A 44 11.17 2.90 -10.14
CA ASP A 44 11.33 1.91 -11.21
C ASP A 44 12.54 1.00 -10.96
N LYS A 45 12.72 -0.02 -11.81
CA LYS A 45 13.87 -0.93 -11.76
C LYS A 45 15.24 -0.26 -11.86
N ALA A 46 15.32 0.98 -12.37
CA ALA A 46 16.55 1.76 -12.44
C ALA A 46 16.74 2.67 -11.20
N GLY A 47 15.84 2.58 -10.21
CA GLY A 47 15.85 3.40 -9.00
C GLY A 47 15.29 4.80 -9.19
N ARG A 48 14.69 5.13 -10.34
CA ARG A 48 14.08 6.45 -10.56
C ARG A 48 12.73 6.52 -9.89
N HIS A 49 12.50 7.59 -9.12
CA HIS A 49 11.24 7.81 -8.43
C HIS A 49 10.09 7.98 -9.45
N LEU A 50 9.06 7.14 -9.31
CA LEU A 50 7.87 7.14 -10.16
C LEU A 50 6.71 7.90 -9.53
N GLY A 51 6.63 7.93 -8.20
CA GLY A 51 5.49 8.49 -7.48
C GLY A 51 5.35 7.88 -6.09
N GLN A 52 4.21 8.15 -5.47
CA GLN A 52 3.92 7.65 -4.13
C GLN A 52 2.43 7.44 -3.90
N LEU A 53 2.12 6.58 -2.92
CA LEU A 53 0.85 6.59 -2.23
C LEU A 53 1.03 7.32 -0.90
N ARG A 54 0.29 8.40 -0.69
CA ARG A 54 0.37 9.21 0.52
C ARG A 54 -0.91 9.10 1.32
N GLN A 55 -0.80 8.74 2.59
CA GLN A 55 -1.94 8.75 3.50
C GLN A 55 -2.45 10.18 3.70
N VAL A 56 -3.76 10.36 3.53
CA VAL A 56 -4.46 11.65 3.73
C VAL A 56 -5.62 11.58 4.70
N SER A 57 -5.95 10.39 5.21
CA SER A 57 -6.96 10.27 6.26
C SER A 57 -6.54 11.02 7.52
N SER A 58 -7.50 11.69 8.16
CA SER A 58 -7.28 12.38 9.42
C SER A 58 -7.17 11.39 10.58
N TYR A 59 -6.30 11.70 11.54
CA TYR A 59 -6.10 10.93 12.78
C TYR A 59 -7.43 10.63 13.51
N TRP A 60 -8.36 11.58 13.51
CA TRP A 60 -9.69 11.44 14.10
C TRP A 60 -10.57 10.39 13.40
N ARG A 61 -10.45 10.25 12.08
CA ARG A 61 -11.20 9.23 11.33
C ARG A 61 -10.69 7.81 11.65
N GLN A 62 -9.38 7.70 11.88
CA GLN A 62 -8.71 6.45 12.26
C GLN A 62 -9.00 6.01 13.71
N LEU A 63 -9.21 6.97 14.62
CA LEU A 63 -9.55 6.68 16.02
C LEU A 63 -11.02 6.33 16.23
N PHE A 64 -11.94 6.99 15.51
CA PHE A 64 -13.34 6.97 15.92
C PHE A 64 -14.25 6.06 15.10
N ARG A 65 -14.05 5.82 13.78
CA ARG A 65 -15.11 5.15 12.98
C ARG A 65 -14.74 4.37 11.71
N THR A 66 -13.48 4.30 11.26
CA THR A 66 -13.21 3.52 10.04
C THR A 66 -11.93 2.69 10.12
N SER A 67 -12.15 1.39 10.00
CA SER A 67 -11.27 0.31 9.51
C SER A 67 -10.56 0.58 8.18
N ARG A 68 -10.45 1.83 7.73
CA ARG A 68 -9.98 2.23 6.40
C ARG A 68 -9.08 3.46 6.46
N VAL A 69 -8.08 3.48 5.58
CA VAL A 69 -7.13 4.59 5.40
C VAL A 69 -7.24 5.12 3.98
N THR A 70 -7.62 6.38 3.84
CA THR A 70 -7.63 7.07 2.56
C THR A 70 -6.22 7.43 2.12
N MET A 71 -5.87 7.04 0.91
CA MET A 71 -4.59 7.33 0.27
C MET A 71 -4.77 8.10 -1.03
N GLN A 72 -3.85 9.04 -1.28
CA GLN A 72 -3.70 9.73 -2.56
C GLN A 72 -2.58 9.07 -3.38
N ILE A 73 -2.84 8.87 -4.67
CA ILE A 73 -1.87 8.37 -5.65
C ILE A 73 -1.29 9.57 -6.40
N GLU A 74 0.01 9.75 -6.33
CA GLU A 74 0.68 10.99 -6.77
C GLU A 74 1.97 10.70 -7.55
N SER A 75 2.29 11.56 -8.52
CA SER A 75 3.64 11.64 -9.11
C SER A 75 4.01 13.10 -9.36
N GLY A 76 5.18 13.52 -8.89
CA GLY A 76 5.59 14.92 -8.92
C GLY A 76 4.55 15.81 -8.21
N ALA A 77 4.06 16.84 -8.91
CA ALA A 77 3.02 17.73 -8.41
C ALA A 77 1.59 17.26 -8.74
N HIS A 78 1.43 16.12 -9.40
CA HIS A 78 0.14 15.66 -9.91
C HIS A 78 -0.47 14.58 -9.01
N VAL A 79 -1.71 14.81 -8.57
CA VAL A 79 -2.55 13.81 -7.89
C VAL A 79 -3.39 13.12 -8.96
N PHE A 80 -3.18 11.82 -9.15
CA PHE A 80 -3.95 11.04 -10.13
C PHE A 80 -5.28 10.56 -9.56
N ALA A 81 -5.26 10.08 -8.32
CA ALA A 81 -6.38 9.34 -7.78
C ALA A 81 -6.39 9.28 -6.24
N THR A 82 -7.51 8.79 -5.72
CA THR A 82 -7.73 8.48 -4.31
C THR A 82 -8.29 7.06 -4.16
N THR A 83 -7.93 6.38 -3.08
CA THR A 83 -8.44 5.05 -2.76
C THR A 83 -8.49 4.85 -1.25
N ASP A 84 -9.39 4.01 -0.78
CA ASP A 84 -9.49 3.61 0.62
C ASP A 84 -8.92 2.22 0.81
N VAL A 85 -7.95 2.10 1.72
CA VAL A 85 -7.30 0.82 2.05
C VAL A 85 -7.85 0.31 3.37
N SER A 86 -8.45 -0.89 3.37
CA SER A 86 -8.91 -1.54 4.60
C SER A 86 -7.72 -1.94 5.49
N ILE A 87 -7.85 -1.73 6.79
CA ILE A 87 -6.81 -1.97 7.81
C ILE A 87 -7.34 -2.72 9.05
N ASP A 88 -8.55 -3.28 8.98
CA ASP A 88 -9.21 -3.89 10.15
C ASP A 88 -8.91 -5.38 10.32
N PRO A 89 -8.25 -5.77 11.43
CA PRO A 89 -7.91 -7.17 11.70
C PRO A 89 -9.13 -8.05 11.99
N HIS A 90 -10.29 -7.50 12.35
CA HIS A 90 -11.48 -8.26 12.73
C HIS A 90 -12.46 -8.51 11.57
N GLN A 91 -12.34 -7.75 10.48
CA GLN A 91 -13.17 -7.89 9.27
C GLN A 91 -12.38 -8.41 8.07
N ARG A 92 -11.42 -9.31 8.35
CA ARG A 92 -10.51 -9.88 7.36
C ARG A 92 -11.22 -10.72 6.30
N ASP A 93 -12.27 -11.43 6.68
CA ASP A 93 -12.99 -12.32 5.76
C ASP A 93 -14.00 -11.55 4.89
N VAL A 94 -14.18 -10.25 5.15
CA VAL A 94 -15.08 -9.41 4.37
C VAL A 94 -14.44 -9.15 3.00
N PRO A 95 -15.16 -9.40 1.89
CA PRO A 95 -14.70 -9.04 0.57
C PRO A 95 -14.36 -7.55 0.49
N VAL A 96 -13.21 -7.23 -0.08
CA VAL A 96 -12.82 -5.85 -0.40
C VAL A 96 -13.19 -5.61 -1.85
N ASN A 97 -13.89 -4.53 -2.12
CA ASN A 97 -14.19 -4.04 -3.47
C ASN A 97 -14.03 -2.52 -3.44
N GLU A 98 -12.77 -2.07 -3.39
CA GLU A 98 -12.44 -0.67 -3.14
C GLU A 98 -12.09 0.03 -4.44
N PRO A 99 -12.86 1.05 -4.84
CA PRO A 99 -12.59 1.78 -6.07
C PRO A 99 -11.39 2.72 -5.89
N ILE A 100 -10.60 2.82 -6.94
CA ILE A 100 -9.59 3.87 -7.12
C ILE A 100 -10.23 4.94 -8.00
N ARG A 101 -10.48 6.12 -7.42
CA ARG A 101 -11.20 7.21 -8.08
C ARG A 101 -10.25 8.32 -8.52
N ASP A 102 -10.42 8.80 -9.74
CA ASP A 102 -9.76 10.03 -10.21
C ASP A 102 -10.35 11.28 -9.55
N ASN A 103 -9.74 12.45 -9.83
CA ASN A 103 -10.17 13.72 -9.23
C ASN A 103 -11.57 14.17 -9.69
N ALA A 104 -12.09 13.62 -10.80
CA ALA A 104 -13.46 13.88 -11.26
C ALA A 104 -14.48 12.91 -10.64
N GLY A 105 -14.04 11.98 -9.79
CA GLY A 105 -14.86 10.93 -9.18
C GLY A 105 -15.05 9.69 -10.07
N GLY A 106 -14.44 9.66 -11.25
CA GLY A 106 -14.46 8.52 -12.16
C GLY A 106 -13.63 7.35 -11.61
N THR A 107 -14.08 6.12 -11.84
CA THR A 107 -13.34 4.93 -11.41
C THR A 107 -12.25 4.58 -12.41
N LEU A 108 -11.00 4.54 -11.95
CA LEU A 108 -9.84 4.10 -12.74
C LEU A 108 -9.65 2.58 -12.67
N GLY A 109 -9.98 2.01 -11.52
CA GLY A 109 -9.98 0.58 -11.31
C GLY A 109 -10.52 0.23 -9.93
N THR A 110 -10.65 -1.06 -9.68
CA THR A 110 -11.16 -1.60 -8.42
C THR A 110 -10.16 -2.59 -7.87
N VAL A 111 -9.83 -2.46 -6.58
CA VAL A 111 -9.06 -3.46 -5.85
C VAL A 111 -10.04 -4.45 -5.21
N GLU A 112 -9.90 -5.71 -5.58
CA GLU A 112 -10.64 -6.82 -5.02
C GLU A 112 -9.75 -7.65 -4.11
N ARG A 113 -10.30 -8.10 -2.98
CA ARG A 113 -9.67 -9.07 -2.08
C ARG A 113 -10.54 -10.32 -2.00
N GLN A 114 -9.95 -11.46 -2.30
CA GLN A 114 -10.60 -12.77 -2.16
C GLN A 114 -9.83 -13.63 -1.16
N TRP A 115 -10.55 -14.25 -0.24
CA TRP A 115 -9.97 -15.22 0.70
C TRP A 115 -9.47 -16.45 -0.05
N ARG A 116 -8.23 -16.86 0.23
CA ARG A 116 -7.67 -18.14 -0.22
C ARG A 116 -7.32 -18.96 1.02
N ALA A 117 -8.14 -19.95 1.34
CA ALA A 117 -7.78 -20.97 2.31
C ALA A 117 -6.54 -21.71 1.81
N THR A 118 -5.46 -21.71 2.58
CA THR A 118 -4.29 -22.56 2.32
C THR A 118 -4.21 -23.65 3.38
N GLU A 119 -3.52 -24.75 3.08
CA GLU A 119 -3.31 -25.85 4.04
C GLU A 119 -2.42 -25.47 5.23
N THR A 120 -1.88 -24.24 5.24
CA THR A 120 -1.09 -23.69 6.34
C THR A 120 -1.89 -22.68 7.14
N MET A 121 -1.63 -22.58 8.46
CA MET A 121 -2.22 -21.61 9.40
C MET A 121 -1.95 -20.12 9.06
N ASN A 122 -1.31 -19.85 7.92
CA ASN A 122 -1.16 -18.51 7.39
C ASN A 122 -2.30 -18.26 6.40
N ASP A 123 -3.28 -17.48 6.83
CA ASP A 123 -4.33 -17.02 5.94
C ASP A 123 -3.73 -16.11 4.86
N TYR A 124 -3.98 -16.43 3.60
CA TYR A 124 -3.54 -15.64 2.45
C TYR A 124 -4.75 -15.08 1.70
N PHE A 125 -4.60 -13.85 1.24
CA PHE A 125 -5.56 -13.20 0.35
C PHE A 125 -4.99 -13.12 -1.05
N ASP A 126 -5.84 -13.42 -2.03
CA ASP A 126 -5.59 -13.01 -3.39
C ASP A 126 -6.10 -11.59 -3.56
N TYR A 127 -5.26 -10.74 -4.15
CA TYR A 127 -5.63 -9.38 -4.51
C TYR A 127 -5.68 -9.24 -6.03
N ARG A 128 -6.73 -8.62 -6.53
CA ARG A 128 -6.95 -8.40 -7.96
C ARG A 128 -7.19 -6.93 -8.22
N LEU A 129 -6.51 -6.40 -9.23
CA LEU A 129 -6.76 -5.06 -9.76
C LEU A 129 -7.50 -5.16 -11.08
N ASN A 130 -8.74 -4.68 -11.10
CA ASN A 130 -9.53 -4.56 -12.32
C ASN A 130 -9.45 -3.11 -12.81
N CYS A 131 -8.61 -2.83 -13.80
CA CYS A 131 -8.54 -1.51 -14.42
C CYS A 131 -9.67 -1.32 -15.42
N VAL A 132 -10.35 -0.17 -15.37
CA VAL A 132 -11.45 0.16 -16.29
C VAL A 132 -10.92 0.50 -17.70
N ARG A 133 -9.71 1.06 -17.78
CA ARG A 133 -9.07 1.46 -19.03
C ARG A 133 -7.56 1.32 -18.93
N ILE A 134 -6.91 1.20 -20.10
CA ILE A 134 -5.45 1.30 -20.20
C ILE A 134 -5.05 2.74 -19.88
N THR A 135 -3.98 2.90 -19.10
CA THR A 135 -3.42 4.21 -18.72
C THR A 135 -1.94 4.26 -19.07
N SER A 136 -1.38 5.47 -19.20
CA SER A 136 0.04 5.67 -19.50
C SER A 136 0.88 5.68 -18.22
N ASP A 137 2.15 5.27 -18.34
CA ASP A 137 3.12 5.37 -17.24
C ASP A 137 3.17 6.82 -16.69
N PRO A 138 3.32 7.00 -15.36
CA PRO A 138 3.58 5.96 -14.34
C PRO A 138 2.32 5.32 -13.74
N LEU A 139 1.12 5.70 -14.19
CA LEU A 139 -0.14 5.39 -13.50
C LEU A 139 -0.41 3.89 -13.31
N PRO A 140 -0.25 3.00 -14.30
CA PRO A 140 -0.46 1.55 -14.10
C PRO A 140 0.33 0.98 -12.93
N ARG A 141 1.59 1.41 -12.76
CA ARG A 141 2.48 0.95 -11.68
C ARG A 141 2.04 1.50 -10.32
N LEU A 142 1.55 2.73 -10.29
CA LEU A 142 1.02 3.34 -9.08
C LEU A 142 -0.32 2.72 -8.66
N LEU A 143 -1.20 2.35 -9.60
CA LEU A 143 -2.42 1.59 -9.32
C LEU A 143 -2.09 0.22 -8.74
N LEU A 144 -1.05 -0.46 -9.24
CA LEU A 144 -0.57 -1.71 -8.65
C LEU A 144 -0.09 -1.52 -7.20
N VAL A 145 0.54 -0.39 -6.88
CA VAL A 145 0.99 -0.11 -5.51
C VAL A 145 -0.20 0.09 -4.56
N ALA A 146 -1.37 0.51 -5.05
CA ALA A 146 -2.60 0.52 -4.26
C ALA A 146 -2.99 -0.90 -3.82
N VAL A 147 -2.91 -1.88 -4.72
CA VAL A 147 -3.12 -3.29 -4.38
C VAL A 147 -2.11 -3.76 -3.32
N PHE A 148 -0.84 -3.41 -3.51
CA PHE A 148 0.22 -3.73 -2.56
C PHE A 148 -0.04 -3.12 -1.18
N ALA A 149 -0.66 -1.93 -1.10
CA ALA A 149 -1.04 -1.34 0.18
C ALA A 149 -2.03 -2.26 0.93
N HIS A 150 -3.08 -2.76 0.27
CA HIS A 150 -4.01 -3.71 0.90
C HIS A 150 -3.28 -4.94 1.43
N TYR A 151 -2.41 -5.56 0.62
CA TYR A 151 -1.56 -6.68 1.05
C TYR A 151 -0.72 -6.32 2.28
N LEU A 152 -0.02 -5.18 2.24
CA LEU A 152 0.89 -4.78 3.30
C LEU A 152 0.15 -4.57 4.63
N TYR A 153 -0.98 -3.85 4.61
CA TYR A 153 -1.73 -3.57 5.83
C TYR A 153 -2.42 -4.82 6.39
N ASP A 154 -2.96 -5.70 5.54
CA ASP A 154 -3.48 -6.99 5.99
C ASP A 154 -2.38 -7.83 6.66
N ARG A 155 -1.17 -7.88 6.08
CA ARG A 155 -0.04 -8.63 6.69
C ARG A 155 0.48 -8.00 7.98
N LEU A 156 0.49 -6.68 8.09
CA LEU A 156 0.85 -6.00 9.34
C LEU A 156 -0.17 -6.27 10.45
N ALA A 157 -1.44 -6.47 10.09
CA ALA A 157 -2.53 -6.75 11.03
C ALA A 157 -2.59 -8.23 11.46
N VAL A 158 -2.29 -9.17 10.55
CA VAL A 158 -2.35 -10.63 10.80
C VAL A 158 -1.16 -11.15 11.61
N GLY A 159 0.04 -10.56 11.47
CA GLY A 159 1.27 -11.12 12.06
C GLY A 159 2.13 -11.90 11.04
N GLY A 160 3.11 -12.69 11.51
CA GLY A 160 4.13 -13.34 10.66
C GLY A 160 5.41 -12.50 10.51
N PRO A 161 6.40 -12.84 9.66
CA PRO A 161 7.70 -12.14 9.61
C PRO A 161 7.57 -10.61 9.39
N VAL A 162 6.65 -10.19 8.51
CA VAL A 162 6.33 -8.77 8.26
C VAL A 162 5.57 -8.13 9.42
N GLY A 163 4.65 -8.87 10.04
CA GLY A 163 3.95 -8.42 11.24
C GLY A 163 4.83 -8.38 12.49
N ALA A 164 5.87 -9.22 12.59
CA ALA A 164 6.88 -9.23 13.65
C ALA A 164 7.83 -8.03 13.53
N LEU A 165 8.25 -7.70 12.30
CA LEU A 165 8.90 -6.42 11.97
C LEU A 165 7.98 -5.22 12.29
N GLY A 166 6.69 -5.34 11.97
CA GLY A 166 5.65 -4.38 12.33
C GLY A 166 5.48 -4.19 13.83
N LYS A 167 5.49 -5.27 14.63
CA LYS A 167 5.39 -5.23 16.10
C LYS A 167 6.65 -4.67 16.76
N ALA A 168 7.83 -4.90 16.19
CA ALA A 168 9.10 -4.34 16.68
C ALA A 168 9.25 -2.83 16.40
N ILE A 169 8.67 -2.33 15.29
CA ILE A 169 8.76 -0.92 14.87
C ILE A 169 7.50 -0.13 15.31
N SER A 170 6.39 -0.82 15.56
CA SER A 170 5.12 -0.22 15.93
C SER A 170 4.23 -1.21 16.69
N ARG A 171 4.27 -1.19 18.03
CA ARG A 171 3.13 -1.71 18.81
C ARG A 171 1.84 -1.02 18.35
N PRO A 172 0.79 -1.77 17.96
CA PRO A 172 -0.55 -1.21 17.85
C PRO A 172 -1.02 -0.80 19.25
N THR A 173 -1.62 0.38 19.39
CA THR A 173 -2.04 0.94 20.70
C THR A 173 -3.30 0.29 21.27
N TRP A 174 -3.86 -0.74 20.61
CA TRP A 174 -5.02 -1.48 21.09
C TRP A 174 -4.67 -2.75 21.89
N GLU A 175 -3.37 -3.08 22.01
CA GLU A 175 -2.87 -4.14 22.92
C GLU A 175 -2.47 -3.57 24.31
N THR A 176 -3.16 -2.52 24.78
CA THR A 176 -3.11 -2.07 26.19
C THR A 176 -4.51 -2.05 26.78
#